data_AF-A0A6G3X3R8-F1
#
_entry.id   AF-A0A6G3X3R8-F1
#
_cell.length_a   1.000
_cell.length_b   1.000
_cell.length_c   1.000
_cell.angle_alpha   90.00
_cell.angle_beta   90.00
_cell.angle_gamma   90.00
#
_symmetry.space_group_name_H-M   'P 1'
#
loop_
_entity.id
_entity.type
_entity.pdbx_description
1 polymer ?
#
loop_
_entity_poly.entity_id
_entity_poly.type
_entity_poly.pdbx_seq_one_letter_code
_entity_poly.pdbx_strand_id
1 'polypeptide(L)'
;MPNLWDFELAFAKHIDSLKPDLIHAHDFKMLGVGARAAVRARAAGRPVKLVWDAHEYVPGLPPRHSRWLPAHVAWEKEHAVFADAVVTVSPALAELLKE
;
A
#
# COMPACT_ATOMS: atom_id res chain seq x y z
N MET A 1 9.75 15.31 -2.70
CA MET A 1 9.32 13.94 -3.09
C MET A 1 8.59 13.35 -1.89
N PRO A 2 7.50 12.60 -2.06
CA PRO A 2 6.96 11.80 -0.97
C PRO A 2 8.07 10.92 -0.40
N ASN A 3 8.20 10.87 0.92
CA ASN A 3 9.11 9.98 1.67
C ASN A 3 8.70 8.50 1.59
N LEU A 4 7.95 8.11 0.55
CA LEU A 4 7.46 6.75 0.28
C LEU A 4 8.61 5.79 -0.05
N TRP A 5 9.65 6.29 -0.73
CA TRP A 5 10.83 5.49 -1.04
C TRP A 5 11.67 5.17 0.20
N ASP A 6 11.64 6.04 1.21
CA ASP A 6 12.36 5.80 2.47
C ASP A 6 11.79 4.58 3.19
N PHE A 7 10.46 4.36 3.11
CA PHE A 7 9.83 3.15 3.62
C PHE A 7 10.29 1.89 2.87
N GLU A 8 10.37 1.92 1.54
CA GLU A 8 10.89 0.78 0.76
C GLU A 8 12.32 0.45 1.19
N LEU A 9 13.21 1.45 1.21
CA LEU A 9 14.62 1.27 1.59
C LEU A 9 14.77 0.73 3.02
N ALA A 10 13.92 1.18 3.94
CA ALA A 10 13.94 0.73 5.33
C ALA A 10 13.41 -0.70 5.50
N PHE A 11 12.30 -1.05 4.84
CA PHE A 11 11.54 -2.27 5.17
C PHE A 11 11.70 -3.42 4.18
N ALA A 12 12.00 -3.18 2.91
CA ALA A 12 11.97 -4.22 1.86
C ALA A 12 12.82 -5.46 2.21
N LYS A 13 14.09 -5.25 2.58
CA LYS A 13 15.00 -6.35 2.95
C LYS A 13 14.50 -7.16 4.15
N HIS A 14 13.86 -6.50 5.11
CA HIS A 14 13.38 -7.13 6.33
C HIS A 14 12.16 -7.98 6.02
N ILE A 15 11.21 -7.46 5.23
CA ILE A 15 10.03 -8.21 4.79
C ILE A 15 10.46 -9.46 4.00
N ASP A 16 11.39 -9.32 3.06
CA ASP A 16 11.90 -10.44 2.28
C ASP A 16 12.57 -11.50 3.18
N SER A 17 13.30 -11.07 4.22
CA SER A 17 13.96 -11.97 5.18
C SER A 17 12.99 -12.76 6.07
N LEU A 18 11.84 -12.16 6.41
CA LEU A 18 10.81 -12.79 7.24
C LEU A 18 10.10 -13.92 6.51
N LYS A 19 10.17 -13.94 5.17
CA LYS A 19 9.45 -14.90 4.31
C LYS A 19 7.96 -15.04 4.71
N PRO A 20 7.19 -13.94 4.78
CA PRO A 20 5.81 -14.00 5.23
C PRO A 20 4.95 -14.83 4.27
N ASP A 21 3.89 -15.43 4.79
CA ASP A 21 2.80 -16.05 4.02
C ASP A 21 1.70 -15.02 3.67
N LEU A 22 1.56 -14.00 4.53
CA LEU A 22 0.61 -12.90 4.40
C LEU A 22 1.28 -11.58 4.75
N ILE A 23 1.03 -10.56 3.95
CA ILE A 23 1.45 -9.18 4.21
C ILE A 23 0.18 -8.36 4.45
N HIS A 24 0.11 -7.68 5.58
CA HIS A 24 -0.91 -6.69 5.87
C HIS A 24 -0.28 -5.29 5.79
N ALA A 25 -0.57 -4.56 4.73
CA ALA A 25 -0.01 -3.24 4.47
C ALA A 25 -0.93 -2.16 5.05
N HIS A 26 -0.47 -1.51 6.12
CA HIS A 26 -1.24 -0.48 6.80
C HIS A 26 -1.12 0.87 6.08
N ASP A 27 -2.24 1.35 5.55
CA ASP A 27 -2.43 2.67 4.95
C ASP A 27 -1.61 2.90 3.66
N PHE A 28 -1.91 3.99 2.94
CA PHE A 28 -1.37 4.29 1.61
C PHE A 28 0.16 4.30 1.56
N LYS A 29 0.82 4.65 2.67
CA LYS A 29 2.28 4.76 2.76
C LYS A 29 2.95 3.40 2.57
N MET A 30 2.40 2.36 3.21
CA MET A 30 2.97 1.01 3.19
C MET A 30 2.45 0.16 2.03
N LEU A 31 1.37 0.57 1.35
CA LEU A 31 0.76 -0.18 0.27
C LEU A 31 1.78 -0.59 -0.81
N GLY A 32 2.59 0.35 -1.32
CA GLY A 32 3.57 0.03 -2.36
C GLY A 32 4.73 -0.85 -1.86
N VAL A 33 5.11 -0.73 -0.59
CA VAL A 33 6.11 -1.62 0.02
C VAL A 33 5.58 -3.05 0.09
N GLY A 34 4.34 -3.21 0.54
CA GLY A 34 3.67 -4.51 0.58
C GLY A 34 3.46 -5.12 -0.81
N ALA A 35 3.02 -4.31 -1.78
CA ALA A 35 2.83 -4.71 -3.17
C ALA A 35 4.11 -5.24 -3.80
N ARG A 36 5.22 -4.51 -3.70
CA ARG A 36 6.50 -4.93 -4.26
C ARG A 36 7.06 -6.16 -3.57
N ALA A 37 6.94 -6.25 -2.24
CA ALA A 37 7.34 -7.44 -1.49
C ALA A 37 6.52 -8.68 -1.91
N ALA A 38 5.21 -8.54 -2.07
CA ALA A 38 4.33 -9.61 -2.56
C ALA A 38 4.72 -10.04 -3.98
N VAL A 39 4.97 -9.10 -4.89
CA VAL A 39 5.43 -9.38 -6.26
C VAL A 39 6.75 -10.16 -6.24
N ARG A 40 7.76 -9.70 -5.50
CA ARG A 40 9.06 -10.39 -5.38
C ARG A 40 8.88 -11.81 -4.82
N ALA A 41 8.09 -11.96 -3.77
CA ALA A 41 7.82 -13.26 -3.15
C ALA A 41 7.12 -14.25 -4.10
N ARG A 42 6.11 -13.78 -4.82
CA ARG A 42 5.36 -14.56 -5.83
C ARG A 42 6.25 -14.97 -6.99
N ALA A 43 7.10 -14.06 -7.48
CA ALA A 43 8.09 -14.36 -8.51
C ALA A 43 9.10 -15.43 -8.06
N ALA A 44 9.37 -15.53 -6.74
CA ALA A 44 10.17 -16.59 -6.14
C ALA A 44 9.39 -17.87 -5.81
N GLY A 45 8.16 -18.03 -6.31
CA GLY A 45 7.33 -19.22 -6.12
C GLY A 45 6.61 -19.29 -4.75
N ARG A 46 6.65 -18.22 -3.94
CA ARG A 46 5.92 -18.16 -2.67
C ARG A 46 4.58 -17.46 -2.87
N PRO A 47 3.43 -18.12 -2.69
CA PRO A 47 2.11 -17.55 -3.01
C PRO A 47 1.60 -16.59 -1.93
N VAL A 48 2.43 -15.61 -1.54
CA VAL A 48 2.15 -14.64 -0.48
C VAL A 48 0.92 -13.82 -0.82
N LYS A 49 0.03 -13.63 0.16
CA LYS A 49 -1.15 -12.78 0.04
C LYS A 49 -0.89 -11.38 0.55
N LEU A 50 -1.55 -10.38 -0.04
CA LEU A 50 -1.48 -8.98 0.36
C LEU A 50 -2.87 -8.48 0.72
N VAL A 51 -3.01 -7.99 1.96
CA VAL A 51 -4.18 -7.23 2.41
C VAL A 51 -3.78 -5.77 2.53
N TRP A 52 -4.55 -4.88 1.91
CA TRP A 52 -4.43 -3.44 2.09
C TRP A 52 -5.42 -2.96 3.16
N ASP A 53 -4.91 -2.34 4.23
CA ASP A 53 -5.70 -1.62 5.23
C ASP A 53 -5.83 -0.15 4.82
N ALA A 54 -6.91 0.19 4.12
CA ALA A 54 -7.19 1.55 3.69
C ALA A 54 -7.75 2.37 4.85
N HIS A 55 -6.85 3.05 5.58
CA HIS A 55 -7.21 3.77 6.81
C HIS A 55 -7.73 5.20 6.53
N GLU A 56 -7.28 5.82 5.44
CA GLU A 56 -7.64 7.19 5.06
C GLU A 56 -8.24 7.25 3.64
N TYR A 57 -9.12 8.22 3.38
CA TYR A 57 -9.49 8.59 2.01
C TYR A 57 -8.47 9.59 1.48
N VAL A 58 -7.40 9.10 0.84
CA VAL A 58 -6.28 9.95 0.40
C VAL A 58 -6.72 11.13 -0.45
N PRO A 59 -7.63 11.00 -1.45
CA PRO A 59 -8.08 12.16 -2.24
C PRO A 59 -8.73 13.28 -1.41
N GLY A 60 -9.23 12.97 -0.22
CA GLY A 60 -9.83 13.94 0.72
C GLY A 60 -8.85 14.55 1.72
N LEU A 61 -7.57 14.16 1.72
CA LEU A 61 -6.59 14.70 2.66
C LEU A 61 -6.19 16.14 2.33
N PRO A 62 -5.93 16.98 3.34
CA PRO A 62 -5.41 18.32 3.11
C PRO A 62 -4.00 18.24 2.49
N PRO A 63 -3.77 18.86 1.31
CA PRO A 63 -2.48 18.77 0.65
C PRO A 63 -1.41 19.51 1.45
N ARG A 64 -0.28 18.86 1.73
CA ARG A 64 0.89 19.53 2.37
C ARG A 64 1.59 20.50 1.42
N HIS A 65 1.54 20.22 0.12
CA HIS A 65 2.03 21.06 -0.97
C HIS A 65 1.42 20.57 -2.30
N SER A 66 1.55 21.35 -3.37
CA SER A 66 0.86 21.10 -4.66
C SER A 66 1.08 19.71 -5.27
N ARG A 67 2.28 19.15 -5.08
CA ARG A 67 2.62 17.79 -5.57
C ARG A 67 2.28 16.66 -4.59
N TRP A 68 1.96 16.97 -3.33
CA TRP A 68 1.86 15.96 -2.28
C TRP A 68 0.65 15.06 -2.52
N LEU A 69 -0.53 15.65 -2.64
CA LEU A 69 -1.78 14.91 -2.76
C LEU A 69 -1.88 14.11 -4.07
N PRO A 70 -1.62 14.71 -5.26
CA PRO A 70 -1.64 13.95 -6.50
C PRO A 70 -0.65 12.77 -6.53
N ALA A 71 0.53 12.92 -5.91
CA ALA A 71 1.51 11.85 -5.86
C ALA A 71 1.05 10.67 -4.99
N HIS A 72 0.39 10.92 -3.86
CA HIS A 72 -0.12 9.84 -3.00
C HIS A 72 -1.35 9.15 -3.60
N VAL A 73 -2.24 9.91 -4.26
CA VAL A 73 -3.36 9.32 -5.00
C VAL A 73 -2.86 8.45 -6.16
N ALA A 74 -1.86 8.91 -6.91
CA ALA A 74 -1.25 8.10 -7.97
C ALA A 74 -0.57 6.83 -7.41
N TRP A 75 0.13 6.97 -6.29
CA TRP A 75 0.76 5.85 -5.59
C TRP A 75 -0.23 4.78 -5.16
N GLU A 76 -1.37 5.16 -4.57
CA GLU A 76 -2.43 4.20 -4.24
C GLU A 76 -2.95 3.50 -5.48
N LYS A 77 -3.32 4.25 -6.53
CA LYS A 77 -3.85 3.67 -7.78
C LYS A 77 -2.88 2.69 -8.43
N GLU A 78 -1.58 3.01 -8.41
CA GLU A 78 -0.53 2.15 -8.96
C GLU A 78 -0.41 0.83 -8.19
N HIS A 79 -0.56 0.84 -6.87
CA HIS A 79 -0.24 -0.32 -6.04
C HIS A 79 -1.47 -1.10 -5.51
N ALA A 80 -2.65 -0.49 -5.47
CA ALA A 80 -3.89 -1.12 -4.98
C ALA A 80 -4.24 -2.37 -5.79
N VAL A 81 -3.93 -2.39 -7.09
CA VAL A 81 -4.18 -3.52 -8.00
C VAL A 81 -3.46 -4.82 -7.61
N PHE A 82 -2.45 -4.75 -6.73
CA PHE A 82 -1.71 -5.92 -6.26
C PHE A 82 -2.29 -6.54 -4.98
N ALA A 83 -3.22 -5.85 -4.31
CA ALA A 83 -3.87 -6.35 -3.10
C ALA A 83 -4.87 -7.47 -3.46
N ASP A 84 -4.80 -8.58 -2.72
CA ASP A 84 -5.79 -9.66 -2.84
C ASP A 84 -7.10 -9.32 -2.11
N ALA A 85 -7.02 -8.46 -1.10
CA ALA A 85 -8.16 -7.95 -0.36
C ALA A 85 -7.89 -6.54 0.18
N VAL A 86 -8.97 -5.79 0.38
CA VAL A 86 -8.94 -4.46 0.99
C VAL A 86 -9.84 -4.47 2.21
N VAL A 87 -9.34 -3.95 3.33
CA VAL A 87 -10.10 -3.68 4.54
C VAL A 87 -10.04 -2.19 4.84
N THR A 88 -11.03 -1.67 5.56
CA THR A 88 -11.09 -0.25 5.93
C THR A 88 -11.87 -0.08 7.22
N VAL A 89 -11.72 1.09 7.85
CA VAL A 89 -12.23 1.36 9.20
C VAL A 89 -13.74 1.56 9.28
N SER A 90 -14.43 1.82 8.17
CA SER A 90 -15.88 2.04 8.19
C SER A 90 -16.56 1.75 6.85
N PRO A 91 -17.87 1.44 6.85
CA PRO A 91 -18.66 1.32 5.62
C PRO A 91 -18.66 2.60 4.77
N ALA A 92 -18.67 3.79 5.40
CA ALA A 92 -18.66 5.05 4.67
C ALA A 92 -17.35 5.24 3.86
N LEU A 93 -16.20 4.92 4.46
CA LEU A 93 -14.93 4.96 3.76
C LEU A 93 -14.86 3.87 2.66
N ALA A 94 -15.46 2.71 2.89
CA ALA A 94 -15.54 1.65 1.90
C ALA A 94 -16.27 2.07 0.62
N GLU A 95 -17.30 2.92 0.71
CA GLU A 95 -17.98 3.48 -0.47
C GLU A 95 -17.10 4.50 -1.20
N LEU A 96 -16.44 5.41 -0.47
CA LEU A 96 -15.53 6.40 -1.07
C LEU A 96 -14.37 5.76 -1.83
N LEU A 97 -13.87 4.60 -1.38
CA LEU A 97 -12.77 3.88 -2.02
C LEU A 97 -13.17 3.20 -3.35
N LYS A 98 -14.46 3.10 -3.67
CA LYS A 98 -14.95 2.49 -4.92
C LYS A 98 -15.11 3.50 -6.05
N GLU A 99 -15.09 4.80 -5.74
CA GLU A 99 -15.23 5.92 -6.69
C GLU A 99 -13.91 6.23 -7.42
#